data_AF-A0A383CQJ7-F1
#
_entry.id   AF-A0A383CQJ7-F1
#
_cell.length_a   1.000
_cell.length_b   1.000
_cell.length_c   1.000
_cell.angle_alpha   90.00
_cell.angle_beta   90.00
_cell.angle_gamma   90.00
#
_symmetry.space_group_name_H-M   'P 1'
#
loop_
_entity.id
_entity.type
_entity.pdbx_description
1 polymer ?
#
loop_
_entity_poly.entity_id
_entity_poly.type
_entity_poly.pdbx_seq_one_letter_code
_entity_poly.pdbx_strand_id
1 'polypeptide(L)'
;MQNPMIVQSDRSVLLETDHPQYEDARDVLARFAELEKSPEHIHTYRISPLSLWNAAASGLDAETILDTLNRLSKYEVPQNISREISEFITRYGQIRLVKRDDRLILETDDPVLMAQVSGLPSVNKFL
;
A
#
# COMPACT_ATOMS: atom_id res chain seq x y z
N MET A 1 -26.60 3.94 9.80
CA MET A 1 -25.53 3.46 10.68
C MET A 1 -24.22 4.01 10.13
N GLN A 2 -23.29 4.42 11.00
CA GLN A 2 -21.98 4.94 10.58
C GLN A 2 -21.12 3.82 9.98
N ASN A 3 -20.05 4.17 9.29
CA ASN A 3 -19.07 3.23 8.75
C ASN A 3 -18.16 2.63 9.85
N PRO A 4 -17.49 1.47 9.67
CA PRO A 4 -16.80 0.76 10.76
C PRO A 4 -15.43 1.32 11.18
N MET A 5 -14.79 2.17 10.38
CA MET A 5 -13.40 2.56 10.64
C MET A 5 -13.11 4.05 10.48
N ILE A 6 -11.99 4.50 11.02
CA ILE A 6 -11.45 5.86 10.92
C ILE A 6 -10.03 5.78 10.39
N VAL A 7 -9.75 6.45 9.28
CA VAL A 7 -8.39 6.60 8.75
C VAL A 7 -7.74 7.86 9.31
N GLN A 8 -6.58 7.72 9.94
CA GLN A 8 -5.85 8.83 10.55
C GLN A 8 -4.69 9.30 9.67
N SER A 9 -4.27 10.55 9.87
CA SER A 9 -3.19 11.17 9.09
C SER A 9 -1.81 10.57 9.36
N ASP A 10 -1.64 9.79 10.43
CA ASP A 10 -0.41 9.09 10.81
C ASP A 10 -0.34 7.64 10.29
N ARG A 11 -1.22 7.29 9.34
CA ARG A 11 -1.37 5.98 8.70
C ARG A 11 -2.00 4.89 9.58
N SER A 12 -2.47 5.24 10.78
CA SER A 12 -3.27 4.31 11.56
C SER A 12 -4.72 4.26 11.06
N VAL A 13 -5.32 3.08 11.16
CA VAL A 13 -6.74 2.86 10.88
C VAL A 13 -7.36 2.22 12.12
N LEU A 14 -8.34 2.91 12.70
CA LEU A 14 -9.09 2.42 13.86
C LEU A 14 -10.33 1.69 13.37
N LEU A 15 -10.48 0.42 13.71
CA LEU A 15 -11.59 -0.43 13.30
C LEU A 15 -12.40 -0.84 14.53
N GLU A 16 -13.69 -0.52 14.54
CA GLU A 16 -14.61 -0.88 15.63
C GLU A 16 -15.03 -2.35 15.52
N THR A 17 -14.76 -3.13 16.57
CA THR A 17 -15.02 -4.59 16.60
C THR A 17 -16.49 -4.92 16.77
N ASP A 18 -17.24 -4.07 17.47
CA ASP A 18 -18.67 -4.22 17.72
C ASP A 18 -19.53 -3.81 16.51
N HIS A 19 -18.93 -3.32 15.42
CA HIS A 19 -19.65 -2.88 14.24
C HIS A 19 -20.14 -4.07 13.39
N PRO A 20 -21.38 -4.07 12.84
CA PRO A 20 -21.88 -5.19 12.02
C PRO A 20 -21.04 -5.52 10.77
N GLN A 21 -20.30 -4.54 10.26
CA GLN A 21 -19.39 -4.70 9.10
C GLN A 21 -17.93 -4.96 9.51
N TYR A 22 -17.67 -5.29 10.78
CA TYR A 22 -16.32 -5.50 11.29
C TYR A 22 -15.56 -6.56 10.49
N GLU A 23 -16.16 -7.74 10.26
CA GLU A 23 -15.49 -8.84 9.56
C GLU A 23 -15.13 -8.45 8.12
N ASP A 24 -16.07 -7.85 7.38
CA ASP A 24 -15.82 -7.36 6.02
C ASP A 24 -14.70 -6.31 5.99
N ALA A 25 -14.72 -5.35 6.92
CA ALA A 25 -13.71 -4.31 6.98
C ALA A 25 -12.34 -4.87 7.38
N ARG A 26 -12.30 -5.82 8.31
CA ARG A 26 -11.09 -6.54 8.75
C ARG A 26 -10.44 -7.27 7.58
N ASP A 27 -11.22 -8.06 6.85
CA ASP A 27 -10.73 -8.92 5.78
C ASP A 27 -10.22 -8.07 4.60
N VAL A 28 -10.88 -6.96 4.32
CA VAL A 28 -10.45 -6.03 3.29
C VAL A 28 -9.19 -5.25 3.71
N LEU A 29 -9.12 -4.76 4.95
CA LEU A 29 -7.93 -4.06 5.47
C LEU A 29 -6.69 -4.95 5.45
N ALA A 30 -6.83 -6.24 5.77
CA ALA A 30 -5.72 -7.19 5.78
C ALA A 30 -5.01 -7.35 4.43
N ARG A 31 -5.62 -6.89 3.33
CA ARG A 31 -5.02 -6.91 1.99
C ARG A 31 -3.98 -5.80 1.77
N PHE A 32 -4.02 -4.71 2.53
CA PHE A 32 -3.16 -3.54 2.31
C PHE A 32 -2.76 -2.79 3.59
N ALA A 33 -3.07 -3.34 4.77
CA ALA A 33 -2.68 -2.82 6.07
C ALA A 33 -2.34 -3.95 7.04
N GLU A 34 -1.46 -3.68 8.00
CA GLU A 34 -0.99 -4.64 9.00
C GLU A 34 -1.70 -4.42 10.34
N LEU A 35 -2.12 -5.49 11.02
CA LEU A 35 -2.70 -5.39 12.36
C LEU A 35 -1.60 -5.03 13.37
N GLU A 36 -1.75 -3.90 14.07
CA GLU A 36 -0.80 -3.43 15.09
C GLU A 36 -1.27 -3.81 16.50
N LYS A 37 -2.56 -3.65 16.81
CA LYS A 37 -3.16 -3.93 18.13
C LYS A 37 -4.59 -4.44 17.98
N SER A 38 -4.99 -5.38 18.84
CA SER A 38 -6.36 -5.94 18.87
C SER A 38 -6.97 -6.00 20.28
N PRO A 39 -7.20 -4.86 20.95
CA PRO A 39 -7.99 -4.81 22.18
C PRO A 39 -9.49 -5.00 21.87
N GLU A 40 -10.29 -5.19 22.92
CA GLU A 40 -11.69 -5.61 22.84
C GLU A 40 -12.58 -4.80 21.88
N HIS A 41 -12.48 -3.45 21.90
CA HIS A 41 -13.42 -2.58 21.17
C HIS A 41 -12.87 -1.95 19.88
N ILE A 42 -11.55 -1.77 19.78
CA ILE A 42 -10.95 -1.04 18.67
C ILE A 42 -9.66 -1.73 18.23
N HIS A 43 -9.68 -2.33 17.05
CA HIS A 43 -8.46 -2.81 16.43
C HIS A 43 -7.73 -1.66 15.73
N THR A 44 -6.40 -1.64 15.84
CA THR A 44 -5.55 -0.66 15.16
C THR A 44 -4.77 -1.35 14.06
N TYR A 45 -4.97 -0.91 12.83
CA TYR A 45 -4.18 -1.30 11.67
C TYR A 45 -3.23 -0.18 11.27
N ARG A 46 -2.18 -0.53 10.52
CA ARG A 46 -1.21 0.40 9.97
C ARG A 46 -1.07 0.21 8.47
N ILE A 47 -1.26 1.29 7.71
CA ILE A 47 -0.84 1.34 6.31
C ILE A 47 0.66 1.65 6.28
N SER A 48 1.45 0.70 5.81
CA SER A 48 2.90 0.80 5.69
C SER A 48 3.33 0.73 4.21
N PRO A 49 4.49 1.29 3.83
CA PRO A 49 5.05 1.07 2.50
C PRO A 49 5.16 -0.42 2.11
N LEU A 50 5.47 -1.28 3.08
CA LEU A 50 5.56 -2.72 2.87
C LEU A 50 4.18 -3.35 2.61
N SER A 51 3.17 -2.99 3.39
CA SER A 51 1.80 -3.48 3.19
C SER A 51 1.22 -3.07 1.83
N LEU A 52 1.51 -1.84 1.37
CA LEU A 52 1.14 -1.37 0.04
C LEU A 52 1.92 -2.08 -1.06
N TRP A 53 3.21 -2.36 -0.85
CA TRP A 53 4.01 -3.16 -1.78
C TRP A 53 3.44 -4.57 -1.94
N ASN A 54 3.07 -5.22 -0.83
CA ASN A 54 2.44 -6.54 -0.84
C ASN A 54 1.07 -6.49 -1.54
N ALA A 55 0.29 -5.45 -1.30
CA ALA A 55 -0.99 -5.22 -1.97
C ALA A 55 -0.80 -5.13 -3.49
N ALA A 56 0.12 -4.27 -3.96
CA ALA A 56 0.42 -4.13 -5.38
C ALA A 56 0.95 -5.43 -6.00
N ALA A 57 1.81 -6.16 -5.28
CA ALA A 57 2.30 -7.47 -5.71
C ALA A 57 1.19 -8.53 -5.83
N SER A 58 0.10 -8.37 -5.08
CA SER A 58 -1.11 -9.21 -5.20
C SER A 58 -2.08 -8.77 -6.29
N GLY A 59 -1.76 -7.69 -7.02
CA GLY A 59 -2.60 -7.14 -8.09
C GLY A 59 -3.65 -6.12 -7.61
N LEU A 60 -3.53 -5.59 -6.39
CA LEU A 60 -4.41 -4.54 -5.90
C LEU A 60 -3.93 -3.16 -6.35
N ASP A 61 -4.80 -2.39 -7.00
CA ASP A 61 -4.48 -1.03 -7.46
C ASP A 61 -4.86 0.05 -6.43
N ALA A 62 -4.36 1.27 -6.66
CA ALA A 62 -4.56 2.41 -5.76
C ALA A 62 -6.04 2.83 -5.69
N GLU A 63 -6.74 2.83 -6.83
CA GLU A 63 -8.14 3.22 -6.92
C GLU A 63 -9.01 2.32 -6.05
N THR A 64 -8.83 1.00 -6.14
CA THR A 64 -9.56 0.02 -5.32
C THR A 64 -9.30 0.21 -3.82
N ILE A 65 -8.05 0.52 -3.43
CA ILE A 65 -7.71 0.80 -2.02
C ILE A 65 -8.41 2.08 -1.56
N LEU A 66 -8.33 3.16 -2.34
CA LEU A 66 -8.92 4.45 -1.98
C LEU A 66 -10.44 4.39 -1.92
N ASP A 67 -11.10 3.73 -2.87
CA ASP A 67 -12.54 3.53 -2.88
C ASP A 67 -13.00 2.72 -1.68
N THR A 68 -12.24 1.69 -1.32
CA THR A 68 -12.49 0.90 -0.12
C THR A 68 -12.41 1.77 1.13
N LEU A 69 -11.35 2.55 1.28
CA LEU A 69 -11.17 3.43 2.43
C LEU A 69 -12.28 4.48 2.52
N ASN A 70 -12.64 5.12 1.40
CA ASN A 70 -13.72 6.10 1.36
C ASN A 70 -15.09 5.50 1.68
N ARG A 71 -15.35 4.26 1.23
CA ARG A 71 -16.61 3.57 1.49
C ARG A 71 -16.75 3.11 2.94
N LEU A 72 -15.67 2.69 3.58
CA LEU A 72 -15.68 2.10 4.92
C LEU A 72 -15.21 3.06 6.02
N SER A 73 -14.72 4.26 5.68
CA SER A 73 -14.30 5.26 6.67
C SER A 73 -15.47 6.14 7.11
N LYS A 74 -15.56 6.45 8.40
CA LYS A 74 -16.54 7.40 8.97
C LYS A 74 -16.32 8.83 8.50
N TYR A 75 -15.07 9.17 8.20
CA TYR A 75 -14.65 10.50 7.76
C TYR A 75 -13.88 10.38 6.44
N GLU A 76 -13.77 11.50 5.73
CA GLU A 76 -12.94 11.58 4.54
C GLU A 76 -11.51 11.12 4.82
N VAL A 77 -10.94 10.34 3.91
CA VAL A 77 -9.55 9.88 4.02
C VAL A 77 -8.62 11.08 3.95
N PRO A 78 -7.69 11.27 4.91
CA PRO A 78 -6.76 12.40 4.88
C PRO A 78 -5.99 12.45 3.56
N GLN A 79 -5.91 13.64 2.95
CA GLN A 79 -5.33 13.82 1.62
C GLN A 79 -3.88 13.32 1.52
N ASN A 80 -3.10 13.43 2.60
CA ASN A 80 -1.74 12.92 2.65
C ASN A 80 -1.70 11.39 2.51
N ILE A 81 -2.64 10.68 3.13
CA ILE A 81 -2.76 9.23 3.02
C ILE A 81 -3.16 8.83 1.60
N SER A 82 -4.14 9.51 1.01
CA SER A 82 -4.56 9.23 -0.36
C SER A 82 -3.42 9.43 -1.37
N ARG A 83 -2.62 10.49 -1.19
CA ARG A 83 -1.43 10.74 -2.02
C ARG A 83 -0.37 9.65 -1.84
N GLU A 84 -0.04 9.31 -0.60
CA GLU A 84 0.96 8.28 -0.30
C GLU A 84 0.57 6.91 -0.89
N ILE A 85 -0.70 6.49 -0.76
CA ILE A 85 -1.20 5.24 -1.34
C ILE A 85 -0.96 5.22 -2.86
N SER A 86 -1.40 6.27 -3.56
CA SER A 86 -1.22 6.39 -5.00
C SER A 86 0.26 6.36 -5.40
N GLU A 87 1.12 7.08 -4.69
CA GLU A 87 2.56 7.13 -4.96
C GLU A 87 3.24 5.77 -4.75
N PHE A 88 2.95 5.07 -3.64
CA PHE A 88 3.58 3.78 -3.35
C PHE A 88 3.11 2.67 -4.29
N ILE A 89 1.81 2.59 -4.57
CA ILE A 89 1.25 1.57 -5.46
C ILE A 89 1.76 1.77 -6.89
N THR A 90 1.79 3.00 -7.41
CA THR A 90 2.24 3.29 -8.79
C THR A 90 3.71 2.96 -9.01
N ARG A 91 4.54 3.00 -7.95
CA ARG A 91 5.96 2.64 -8.02
C ARG A 91 6.20 1.14 -8.14
N TYR A 92 5.23 0.30 -7.75
CA TYR A 92 5.39 -1.14 -7.83
C TYR A 92 5.63 -1.57 -9.28
N GLY A 93 6.65 -2.41 -9.47
CA GLY A 93 6.97 -2.96 -10.78
C GLY A 93 7.59 -1.97 -11.78
N GLN A 94 7.79 -0.69 -11.45
CA GLN A 94 8.45 0.26 -12.35
C GLN A 94 9.90 -0.12 -12.64
N ILE A 95 10.58 -0.72 -11.66
CA ILE A 95 11.93 -1.28 -11.80
C ILE A 95 11.87 -2.72 -11.32
N ARG A 96 12.36 -3.65 -12.13
CA ARG A 96 12.32 -5.09 -11.86
C ARG A 96 13.71 -5.67 -12.02
N LEU A 97 14.10 -6.56 -11.11
CA LEU A 97 15.33 -7.35 -11.25
C LEU A 97 14.96 -8.77 -11.64
N VAL A 98 15.24 -9.14 -12.88
CA VAL A 98 14.83 -10.41 -13.48
C VAL A 98 16.06 -11.28 -13.67
N LYS A 99 15.99 -12.55 -13.23
CA LYS A 99 17.04 -13.52 -13.53
C LYS A 99 16.83 -14.06 -14.95
N ARG A 100 17.85 -13.93 -15.80
CA ARG A 100 17.90 -14.57 -17.12
C ARG A 100 19.23 -15.34 -17.21
N ASP A 101 19.14 -16.65 -17.40
CA ASP A 101 20.27 -17.58 -17.28
C ASP A 101 21.04 -17.38 -15.96
N ASP A 102 22.35 -17.19 -16.02
CA ASP A 102 23.21 -16.93 -14.86
C ASP A 102 23.40 -15.43 -14.56
N ARG A 103 22.53 -14.56 -15.11
CA ARG A 103 22.62 -13.10 -14.94
C ARG A 103 21.38 -12.52 -14.29
N LEU A 104 21.57 -11.40 -13.59
CA LEU A 104 20.49 -10.54 -13.10
C LEU A 104 20.40 -9.33 -14.03
N ILE A 105 19.21 -9.08 -14.55
CA ILE A 105 18.92 -7.99 -15.48
C ILE A 105 17.98 -7.01 -14.80
N LEU A 106 18.40 -5.74 -14.75
CA LEU A 106 17.54 -4.65 -14.32
C LEU A 106 16.67 -4.23 -15.51
N GLU A 107 15.35 -4.31 -15.35
CA GLU A 107 14.36 -3.99 -16.38
C GLU A 107 13.45 -2.85 -15.91
N THR A 108 13.04 -2.01 -16.84
CA THR A 108 12.00 -1.00 -16.66
C THR A 108 11.36 -0.73 -18.01
N ASP A 109 10.08 -0.35 -18.00
CA ASP A 109 9.37 0.08 -19.20
C ASP A 109 9.52 1.59 -19.43
N ASP A 110 10.13 2.32 -18.48
CA ASP A 110 10.37 3.76 -18.53
C ASP A 110 11.86 4.07 -18.83
N PRO A 111 12.19 4.54 -20.05
CA PRO A 111 13.58 4.86 -20.41
C PRO A 111 14.17 6.02 -19.60
N VAL A 112 13.34 6.95 -19.12
CA VAL A 112 13.80 8.06 -18.25
C VAL A 112 14.22 7.51 -16.90
N LEU A 113 13.43 6.60 -16.34
CA LEU A 113 13.76 5.93 -15.09
C LEU A 113 15.04 5.08 -15.22
N MET A 114 15.22 4.36 -16.33
CA MET A 114 16.46 3.62 -16.59
C MET A 114 17.69 4.53 -16.62
N ALA A 115 17.59 5.68 -17.29
CA ALA A 115 18.69 6.64 -17.38
C ALA A 115 19.05 7.22 -16.00
N GLN A 116 18.05 7.53 -15.16
CA GLN A 116 18.25 8.00 -13.80
C GLN A 116 18.97 6.96 -12.94
N VAL A 117 18.49 5.71 -12.98
CA VAL A 117 19.01 4.61 -12.16
C VAL A 117 20.44 4.24 -12.59
N SER A 118 20.72 4.26 -13.89
CA SER A 118 22.05 3.96 -14.44
C SER A 118 23.11 5.01 -14.09
N GLY A 119 22.68 6.24 -13.79
CA GLY A 119 23.56 7.31 -13.32
C GLY A 119 23.96 7.19 -11.85
N LEU A 120 23.33 6.31 -11.06
CA LEU A 120 23.64 6.15 -9.64
C LEU A 120 24.98 5.41 -9.46
N PRO A 121 25.95 5.94 -8.68
CA PRO A 121 27.25 5.29 -8.48
C PRO A 121 27.16 3.87 -7.92
N SER A 122 26.13 3.59 -7.12
CA SER A 122 25.87 2.26 -6.54
C SER A 122 25.41 1.24 -7.58
N VAL A 123 24.79 1.68 -8.68
CA VAL A 123 24.28 0.83 -9.77
C VAL A 123 25.29 0.76 -10.91
N ASN A 124 25.93 1.88 -11.25
CA ASN A 124 26.85 2.00 -12.38
C ASN A 124 27.96 0.94 -12.38
N LYS A 125 28.45 0.54 -11.20
CA LYS A 125 29.47 -0.52 -11.04
C LYS A 125 29.02 -1.92 -11.49
N PHE A 126 27.74 -2.13 -11.75
CA PHE A 126 27.14 -3.39 -12.18
C PHE A 126 26.64 -3.37 -13.63
N LEU A 127 26.66 -2.21 -14.28
CA LEU A 127 26.31 -2.04 -15.69
C LEU A 127 27.53 -2.26 -16.58
#